data_AF-A0A417SX31-F1
#
_entry.id   AF-A0A417SX31-F1
#
_cell.length_a   1.000
_cell.length_b   1.000
_cell.length_c   1.000
_cell.angle_alpha   90.00
_cell.angle_beta   90.00
_cell.angle_gamma   90.00
#
_symmetry.space_group_name_H-M   'P 1'
#
loop_
_entity.id
_entity.type
_entity.pdbx_description
1 polymer ?
#
loop_
_entity_poly.entity_id
_entity_poly.type
_entity_poly.pdbx_seq_one_letter_code
_entity_poly.pdbx_strand_id
1 'polypeptide(L)'
;MEEIKITSGTGFEGYEIMEYGPYKFTQIILSSNFVKEIGSSIADIATDRSSVYQAKLDAAMNDAIVAFKEMVGETAYNGVIGFNINVVDYSSNVSAVVASGTLVKVNKEYVSEFQKANFVRNELYVMNYYNKAVPRAVKVILASEGDGTKIAAWFNNYSREDIKAIKADIEFVNIYGDITTLTGVDFVFDSQINLSLLKSDYADCKLPDKYIKLISSSKVYIKKYVTSRGVYACGDDPIDINLSPVKFNALKNKRGLDAVANYKSDGLVWTCNCGHVNEGGAEECVICGRKQEDLKSTVTFDYEPMLAEMQTKEYVVELKDVLKKYLPSLDASIRIQLLEIMESGSQYERKRGNAKDTVIEKIENLFLGL
;
A
#
# COMPACT_ATOMS: atom_id res chain seq x y z
N MET A 1 20.05 -23.10 -30.34
CA MET A 1 19.10 -24.03 -29.71
C MET A 1 19.17 -23.74 -28.22
N GLU A 2 18.06 -23.45 -27.57
CA GLU A 2 18.06 -23.28 -26.11
C GLU A 2 18.45 -24.60 -25.44
N GLU A 3 19.21 -24.54 -24.35
CA GLU A 3 19.63 -25.71 -23.59
C GLU A 3 18.43 -26.35 -22.89
N ILE A 4 18.17 -27.64 -23.16
CA ILE A 4 17.06 -28.39 -22.55
C ILE A 4 17.39 -28.66 -21.08
N LYS A 5 16.52 -28.21 -20.18
CA LYS A 5 16.67 -28.41 -18.74
C LYS A 5 16.19 -29.79 -18.33
N ILE A 6 16.97 -30.49 -17.51
CA ILE A 6 16.62 -31.83 -17.02
C ILE A 6 16.81 -31.88 -15.51
N THR A 7 15.84 -32.44 -14.79
CA THR A 7 15.90 -32.66 -13.34
C THR A 7 15.23 -33.98 -12.97
N SER A 8 15.77 -34.67 -11.97
CA SER A 8 15.10 -35.80 -11.33
C SER A 8 13.98 -35.37 -10.37
N GLY A 9 13.94 -34.08 -10.01
CA GLY A 9 12.87 -33.49 -9.19
C GLY A 9 11.57 -33.26 -9.95
N THR A 10 10.58 -32.66 -9.29
CA THR A 10 9.24 -32.40 -9.85
C THR A 10 9.12 -31.04 -10.54
N GLY A 11 10.17 -30.22 -10.54
CA GLY A 11 10.17 -28.88 -11.12
C GLY A 11 11.57 -28.24 -11.11
N PHE A 12 11.66 -27.01 -11.63
CA PHE A 12 12.88 -26.21 -11.65
C PHE A 12 12.66 -24.93 -10.83
N GLU A 13 13.49 -24.67 -9.83
CA GLU A 13 13.40 -23.44 -9.03
C GLU A 13 13.61 -22.19 -9.91
N GLY A 14 12.73 -21.19 -9.77
CA GLY A 14 12.75 -19.97 -10.59
C GLY A 14 12.21 -20.16 -12.02
N TYR A 15 11.46 -21.23 -12.26
CA TYR A 15 10.75 -21.48 -13.52
C TYR A 15 9.32 -21.92 -13.21
N GLU A 16 8.39 -21.48 -14.06
CA GLU A 16 7.00 -21.92 -14.03
C GLU A 16 6.78 -22.98 -15.11
N ILE A 17 6.13 -24.10 -14.76
CA ILE A 17 5.69 -25.11 -15.73
C ILE A 17 4.39 -24.63 -16.38
N MET A 18 4.48 -24.25 -17.65
CA MET A 18 3.36 -23.74 -18.43
C MET A 18 2.51 -24.86 -19.04
N GLU A 19 3.13 -25.99 -19.35
CA GLU A 19 2.47 -27.11 -20.02
C GLU A 19 3.17 -28.43 -19.66
N TYR A 20 2.37 -29.48 -19.40
CA TYR A 20 2.85 -30.85 -19.26
C TYR A 20 2.69 -31.59 -20.59
N GLY A 21 3.82 -32.04 -21.13
CA GLY A 21 3.90 -32.88 -22.31
C GLY A 21 3.84 -34.38 -22.01
N PRO A 22 4.04 -35.22 -23.03
CA PRO A 22 4.02 -36.67 -22.88
C PRO A 22 5.22 -37.16 -22.07
N TYR A 23 5.03 -38.28 -21.37
CA TYR A 23 6.13 -39.07 -20.83
C TYR A 23 6.87 -39.75 -21.98
N LYS A 24 8.21 -39.68 -21.96
CA LYS A 24 9.07 -40.26 -23.00
C LYS A 24 10.16 -41.10 -22.38
N PHE A 25 10.70 -42.02 -23.17
CA PHE A 25 11.85 -42.82 -22.82
C PHE A 25 12.72 -43.11 -24.05
N THR A 26 14.01 -43.28 -23.84
CA THR A 26 14.98 -43.81 -24.81
C THR A 26 15.68 -45.01 -24.20
N GLN A 27 16.15 -45.92 -25.05
CA GLN A 27 16.83 -47.14 -24.60
C GLN A 27 18.08 -47.41 -25.44
N ILE A 28 19.15 -47.84 -24.77
CA ILE A 28 20.37 -48.34 -25.40
C ILE A 28 20.55 -49.79 -25.02
N ILE A 29 20.57 -50.67 -26.03
CA ILE A 29 20.70 -52.10 -25.83
C ILE A 29 22.16 -52.46 -25.55
N LEU A 30 22.42 -53.02 -24.39
CA LEU A 30 23.68 -53.66 -24.00
C LEU A 30 23.62 -55.12 -24.45
N SER A 31 24.24 -55.42 -25.59
CA SER A 31 24.30 -56.79 -26.13
C SER A 31 25.41 -57.63 -25.47
N SER A 32 25.37 -58.95 -25.67
CA SER A 32 26.41 -59.88 -25.20
C SER A 32 27.86 -59.52 -25.62
N ASN A 33 28.07 -58.70 -26.66
CA ASN A 33 29.40 -58.20 -27.04
C ASN A 33 29.96 -57.18 -26.03
N PHE A 34 29.10 -56.41 -25.36
CA PHE A 34 29.50 -55.52 -24.26
C PHE A 34 30.13 -56.33 -23.11
N VAL A 35 29.48 -57.43 -22.72
CA VAL A 35 29.94 -58.36 -21.68
C VAL A 35 31.24 -59.07 -22.09
N LYS A 36 31.35 -59.48 -23.37
CA LYS A 36 32.55 -60.14 -23.91
C LYS A 36 33.77 -59.21 -24.01
N GLU A 37 33.61 -57.97 -24.44
CA GLU A 37 34.72 -57.02 -24.58
C GLU A 37 35.30 -56.57 -23.23
N ILE A 38 34.47 -56.55 -22.18
CA ILE A 38 34.95 -56.36 -20.79
C ILE A 38 35.78 -57.57 -20.36
N GLY A 39 35.42 -58.77 -20.83
CA GLY A 39 36.17 -60.01 -20.58
C GLY A 39 37.46 -60.15 -21.40
N SER A 40 37.57 -59.58 -22.60
CA SER A 40 38.71 -59.79 -23.51
C SER A 40 39.84 -58.77 -23.39
N SER A 41 39.58 -57.57 -22.85
CA SER A 41 40.59 -56.49 -22.72
C SER A 41 41.38 -56.50 -21.39
N ILE A 42 41.13 -57.47 -20.51
CA ILE A 42 41.58 -57.47 -19.10
C ILE A 42 42.12 -58.87 -18.71
N ALA A 43 43.10 -59.35 -19.46
CA ALA A 43 43.79 -60.60 -19.09
C ALA A 43 44.67 -60.43 -17.84
N ASP A 44 45.06 -59.21 -17.47
CA ASP A 44 45.94 -58.97 -16.32
C ASP A 44 45.40 -57.86 -15.41
N ILE A 45 45.27 -58.15 -14.12
CA ILE A 45 44.96 -57.26 -12.97
C ILE A 45 43.45 -57.16 -12.58
N ALA A 46 43.09 -57.85 -11.49
CA ALA A 46 41.74 -57.95 -10.94
C ALA A 46 41.15 -56.64 -10.39
N THR A 47 41.97 -55.61 -10.15
CA THR A 47 41.56 -54.29 -9.65
C THR A 47 40.95 -53.39 -10.73
N ASP A 48 41.21 -53.66 -12.02
CA ASP A 48 40.79 -52.83 -13.16
C ASP A 48 39.46 -53.29 -13.80
N ARG A 49 38.84 -54.33 -13.23
CA ARG A 49 37.55 -54.88 -13.71
C ARG A 49 36.38 -53.94 -13.43
N SER A 50 36.38 -53.29 -12.27
CA SER A 50 35.30 -52.36 -11.89
C SER A 50 35.39 -51.07 -12.67
N SER A 51 36.59 -50.54 -12.91
CA SER A 51 36.83 -49.28 -13.63
C SER A 51 36.42 -49.37 -15.11
N VAL A 52 36.80 -50.45 -15.81
CA VAL A 52 36.43 -50.63 -17.23
C VAL A 52 34.93 -50.90 -17.38
N TYR A 53 34.36 -51.71 -16.50
CA TYR A 53 32.92 -51.99 -16.50
C TYR A 53 32.10 -50.73 -16.19
N GLN A 54 32.50 -49.98 -15.16
CA GLN A 54 31.89 -48.68 -14.82
C GLN A 54 32.05 -47.70 -15.97
N ALA A 55 33.23 -47.55 -16.57
CA ALA A 55 33.45 -46.65 -17.70
C ALA A 55 32.54 -46.96 -18.89
N LYS A 56 32.31 -48.24 -19.18
CA LYS A 56 31.41 -48.67 -20.25
C LYS A 56 29.92 -48.47 -19.91
N LEU A 57 29.52 -48.67 -18.65
CA LEU A 57 28.17 -48.34 -18.19
C LEU A 57 27.92 -46.83 -18.18
N ASP A 58 28.89 -46.04 -17.71
CA ASP A 58 28.85 -44.59 -17.73
C ASP A 58 28.75 -44.07 -19.17
N ALA A 59 29.49 -44.68 -20.11
CA ALA A 59 29.36 -44.39 -21.53
C ALA A 59 27.94 -44.66 -22.04
N ALA A 60 27.38 -45.85 -21.74
CA ALA A 60 26.01 -46.18 -22.15
C ALA A 60 24.94 -45.29 -21.48
N MET A 61 25.15 -44.87 -20.24
CA MET A 61 24.29 -43.90 -19.55
C MET A 61 24.36 -42.52 -20.19
N ASN A 62 25.55 -42.05 -20.52
CA ASN A 62 25.75 -40.79 -21.23
C ASN A 62 25.13 -40.82 -22.61
N ASP A 63 25.34 -41.90 -23.38
CA ASP A 63 24.72 -42.08 -24.69
C ASP A 63 23.18 -42.06 -24.58
N ALA A 64 22.61 -42.67 -23.54
CA ALA A 64 21.16 -42.67 -23.31
C ALA A 64 20.64 -41.26 -22.99
N ILE A 65 21.38 -40.47 -22.19
CA ILE A 65 21.07 -39.07 -21.90
C ILE A 65 21.17 -38.21 -23.17
N VAL A 66 22.17 -38.45 -24.02
CA VAL A 66 22.35 -37.74 -25.30
C VAL A 66 21.17 -38.05 -26.23
N ALA A 67 20.86 -39.33 -26.45
CA ALA A 67 19.73 -39.75 -27.27
C ALA A 67 18.40 -39.22 -26.72
N PHE A 68 18.23 -39.16 -25.40
CA PHE A 68 17.07 -38.57 -24.77
C PHE A 68 16.98 -37.07 -25.06
N LYS A 69 18.07 -36.31 -24.89
CA LYS A 69 18.13 -34.87 -25.18
C LYS A 69 17.83 -34.56 -26.65
N GLU A 70 18.37 -35.35 -27.57
CA GLU A 70 18.08 -35.23 -29.01
C GLU A 70 16.58 -35.42 -29.29
N MET A 71 15.99 -36.48 -28.74
CA MET A 71 14.55 -36.75 -28.85
C MET A 71 13.69 -35.61 -28.27
N VAL A 72 14.08 -35.01 -27.14
CA VAL A 72 13.38 -33.83 -26.59
C VAL A 72 13.55 -32.60 -27.49
N GLY A 73 14.74 -32.43 -28.08
CA GLY A 73 15.04 -31.32 -29.00
C GLY A 73 14.22 -31.32 -30.29
N GLU A 74 13.65 -32.46 -30.67
CA GLU A 74 12.69 -32.58 -31.78
C GLU A 74 11.25 -32.18 -31.40
N THR A 75 11.00 -31.82 -30.14
CA THR A 75 9.68 -31.43 -29.62
C THR A 75 9.58 -29.94 -29.33
N ALA A 76 8.37 -29.45 -29.01
CA ALA A 76 8.13 -28.07 -28.61
C ALA A 76 8.42 -27.79 -27.11
N TYR A 77 8.90 -28.80 -26.37
CA TYR A 77 9.17 -28.72 -24.93
C TYR A 77 10.63 -28.38 -24.67
N ASN A 78 10.90 -27.62 -23.60
CA ASN A 78 12.23 -27.12 -23.25
C ASN A 78 12.71 -27.57 -21.86
N GLY A 79 11.96 -28.45 -21.19
CA GLY A 79 12.35 -29.04 -19.91
C GLY A 79 11.88 -30.49 -19.73
N VAL A 80 12.51 -31.19 -18.79
CA VAL A 80 12.20 -32.57 -18.39
C VAL A 80 12.23 -32.68 -16.88
N ILE A 81 11.12 -33.10 -16.28
CA ILE A 81 11.00 -33.37 -14.83
C ILE A 81 10.83 -34.87 -14.57
N GLY A 82 11.13 -35.29 -13.35
CA GLY A 82 11.07 -36.70 -12.96
C GLY A 82 12.02 -37.57 -13.77
N PHE A 83 13.14 -36.99 -14.23
CA PHE A 83 14.12 -37.69 -15.04
C PHE A 83 14.76 -38.82 -14.26
N ASN A 84 14.80 -39.99 -14.86
CA ASN A 84 15.33 -41.19 -14.25
C ASN A 84 16.11 -42.00 -15.30
N ILE A 85 17.20 -42.63 -14.87
CA ILE A 85 17.98 -43.56 -15.69
C ILE A 85 18.19 -44.87 -14.93
N ASN A 86 17.83 -45.99 -15.54
CA ASN A 86 18.01 -47.32 -14.95
C ASN A 86 18.61 -48.29 -15.96
N VAL A 87 19.31 -49.31 -15.43
CA VAL A 87 19.63 -50.52 -16.19
C VAL A 87 18.49 -51.51 -16.00
N VAL A 88 17.92 -52.00 -17.10
CA VAL A 88 16.82 -52.97 -17.10
C VAL A 88 17.30 -54.23 -17.81
N ASP A 89 17.18 -55.37 -17.15
CA ASP A 89 17.49 -56.67 -17.74
C ASP A 89 16.27 -57.21 -18.48
N TYR A 90 16.39 -57.39 -19.80
CA TYR A 90 15.34 -58.00 -20.63
C TYR A 90 15.47 -59.53 -20.67
N SER A 91 16.71 -60.03 -20.68
CA SER A 91 17.01 -61.47 -20.70
C SER A 91 18.42 -61.72 -20.15
N SER A 92 18.83 -62.98 -20.02
CA SER A 92 20.15 -63.37 -19.50
C SER A 92 21.35 -62.76 -20.23
N ASN A 93 21.17 -62.27 -21.47
CA ASN A 93 22.26 -61.75 -22.31
C ASN A 93 21.98 -60.37 -22.90
N VAL A 94 20.87 -59.73 -22.47
CA VAL A 94 20.45 -58.43 -22.99
C VAL A 94 19.97 -57.58 -21.84
N SER A 95 20.74 -56.56 -21.52
CA SER A 95 20.34 -55.47 -20.64
C SER A 95 20.15 -54.21 -21.49
N ALA A 96 19.46 -53.22 -20.96
CA ALA A 96 19.37 -51.92 -21.60
C ALA A 96 19.48 -50.81 -20.57
N VAL A 97 20.09 -49.70 -20.97
CA VAL A 97 20.00 -48.47 -20.22
C VAL A 97 18.78 -47.71 -20.72
N VAL A 98 17.83 -47.43 -19.83
CA VAL A 98 16.59 -46.72 -20.12
C VAL A 98 16.62 -45.37 -19.42
N ALA A 99 16.55 -44.29 -20.19
CA ALA A 99 16.39 -42.93 -19.69
C ALA A 99 14.96 -42.48 -19.94
N SER A 100 14.29 -41.91 -18.95
CA SER A 100 12.88 -41.53 -19.04
C SER A 100 12.52 -40.29 -18.22
N GLY A 101 11.44 -39.61 -18.58
CA GLY A 101 10.95 -38.41 -17.88
C GLY A 101 9.71 -37.80 -18.54
N THR A 102 9.11 -36.83 -17.87
CA THR A 102 7.96 -36.07 -18.37
C THR A 102 8.44 -34.78 -19.02
N LEU A 103 8.09 -34.58 -20.30
CA LEU A 103 8.41 -33.33 -20.99
C LEU A 103 7.55 -32.20 -20.44
N VAL A 104 8.13 -31.02 -20.29
CA VAL A 104 7.43 -29.82 -19.82
C VAL A 104 7.87 -28.62 -20.63
N LYS A 105 6.93 -27.68 -20.80
CA LYS A 105 7.25 -26.35 -21.28
C LYS A 105 7.40 -25.46 -20.06
N VAL A 106 8.61 -24.97 -19.83
CA VAL A 106 8.93 -24.08 -18.73
C VAL A 106 9.29 -22.71 -19.25
N ASN A 107 8.81 -21.69 -18.56
CA ASN A 107 9.32 -20.33 -18.74
C ASN A 107 10.13 -19.99 -17.52
N LYS A 108 11.28 -19.32 -17.73
CA LYS A 108 11.99 -18.70 -16.62
C LYS A 108 11.02 -17.75 -15.96
N GLU A 109 10.74 -17.96 -14.68
CA GLU A 109 9.89 -17.08 -13.93
C GLU A 109 10.60 -15.73 -13.90
N TYR A 110 9.99 -14.71 -14.50
CA TYR A 110 10.54 -13.37 -14.48
C TYR A 110 10.34 -12.79 -13.07
N VAL A 111 11.29 -13.05 -12.18
CA VAL A 111 11.44 -12.23 -10.97
C VAL A 111 12.41 -11.12 -11.30
N SER A 112 11.79 -10.06 -11.79
CA SER A 112 12.43 -8.79 -12.05
C SER A 112 13.29 -8.31 -10.87
N GLU A 113 14.49 -7.81 -11.14
CA GLU A 113 15.16 -6.84 -10.26
C GLU A 113 14.33 -5.54 -10.07
N PHE A 114 13.14 -5.46 -10.65
CA PHE A 114 12.19 -4.35 -10.75
C PHE A 114 10.71 -4.80 -10.56
N GLN A 115 10.45 -5.94 -9.90
CA GLN A 115 9.26 -6.03 -9.03
C GLN A 115 9.43 -5.02 -7.86
N LYS A 116 10.62 -4.39 -7.78
CA LYS A 116 11.00 -3.14 -7.12
C LYS A 116 10.27 -1.86 -7.61
N ALA A 117 9.24 -1.91 -8.44
CA ALA A 117 8.26 -0.82 -8.55
C ALA A 117 7.09 -1.10 -7.60
N ASN A 118 7.33 -0.93 -6.30
CA ASN A 118 6.21 -0.69 -5.39
C ASN A 118 5.70 0.69 -5.76
N PHE A 119 4.60 0.81 -6.51
CA PHE A 119 3.89 2.08 -6.56
C PHE A 119 3.58 2.48 -5.12
N VAL A 120 4.33 3.43 -4.57
CA VAL A 120 4.16 3.92 -3.21
C VAL A 120 3.39 5.20 -3.32
N ARG A 121 2.19 5.22 -2.75
CA ARG A 121 1.35 6.40 -2.69
C ARG A 121 1.01 6.74 -1.25
N ASN A 122 1.13 8.01 -0.89
CA ASN A 122 0.67 8.53 0.38
C ASN A 122 -0.19 9.78 0.12
N GLU A 123 -1.42 9.77 0.62
CA GLU A 123 -2.34 10.90 0.54
C GLU A 123 -2.49 11.52 1.93
N LEU A 124 -2.20 12.81 2.02
CA LEU A 124 -2.16 13.54 3.28
C LEU A 124 -3.15 14.70 3.20
N TYR A 125 -4.04 14.82 4.17
CA TYR A 125 -4.76 16.08 4.33
C TYR A 125 -3.82 17.16 4.84
N VAL A 126 -4.04 18.39 4.37
CA VAL A 126 -3.22 19.54 4.73
C VAL A 126 -3.67 20.07 6.10
N MET A 127 -2.71 20.19 7.02
CA MET A 127 -2.91 20.50 8.45
C MET A 127 -2.87 22.00 8.76
N ASN A 128 -2.94 22.86 7.74
CA ASN A 128 -3.04 24.30 7.89
C ASN A 128 -3.94 24.91 6.80
N TYR A 129 -4.50 26.08 7.03
CA TYR A 129 -5.39 26.74 6.07
C TYR A 129 -5.34 28.26 6.17
N TYR A 130 -5.63 28.93 5.07
CA TYR A 130 -5.76 30.39 5.04
C TYR A 130 -7.17 30.80 5.43
N ASN A 131 -7.37 31.90 6.15
CA ASN A 131 -8.72 32.41 6.46
C ASN A 131 -9.28 33.41 5.41
N LYS A 132 -8.78 33.33 4.17
CA LYS A 132 -9.21 34.18 3.04
C LYS A 132 -9.58 33.33 1.83
N ALA A 133 -10.19 33.95 0.81
CA ALA A 133 -10.57 33.29 -0.44
C ALA A 133 -9.40 33.12 -1.43
N VAL A 134 -8.19 32.86 -0.92
CA VAL A 134 -7.07 32.36 -1.75
C VAL A 134 -7.31 30.87 -2.06
N PRO A 135 -6.72 30.31 -3.13
CA PRO A 135 -6.73 28.86 -3.32
C PRO A 135 -6.22 28.17 -2.05
N ARG A 136 -6.98 27.23 -1.50
CA ARG A 136 -6.62 26.58 -0.22
C ARG A 136 -6.22 25.14 -0.45
N ALA A 137 -4.98 24.79 -0.12
CA ALA A 137 -4.53 23.41 -0.18
C ALA A 137 -5.37 22.55 0.79
N VAL A 138 -5.89 21.43 0.30
CA VAL A 138 -6.71 20.49 1.09
C VAL A 138 -6.09 19.10 1.19
N LYS A 139 -5.28 18.72 0.20
CA LYS A 139 -4.62 17.42 0.13
C LYS A 139 -3.28 17.54 -0.59
N VAL A 140 -2.28 16.81 -0.11
CA VAL A 140 -1.00 16.56 -0.79
C VAL A 140 -0.92 15.07 -1.09
N ILE A 141 -0.47 14.72 -2.29
CA ILE A 141 -0.30 13.36 -2.77
C ILE A 141 1.15 13.17 -3.13
N LEU A 142 1.80 12.21 -2.49
CA LEU A 142 3.14 11.76 -2.84
C LEU A 142 3.02 10.41 -3.53
N ALA A 143 3.67 10.24 -4.66
CA ALA A 143 3.69 9.01 -5.42
C ALA A 143 5.09 8.72 -5.94
N SER A 144 5.51 7.46 -5.96
CA SER A 144 6.73 7.03 -6.63
C SER A 144 6.53 5.66 -7.27
N GLU A 145 7.07 5.51 -8.47
CA GLU A 145 7.12 4.24 -9.21
C GLU A 145 8.55 3.63 -9.18
N GLY A 146 9.45 4.18 -8.35
CA GLY A 146 10.84 3.74 -8.21
C GLY A 146 11.85 4.51 -9.07
N ASP A 147 11.39 5.55 -9.78
CA ASP A 147 12.19 6.44 -10.62
C ASP A 147 12.21 7.90 -10.11
N GLY A 148 11.79 8.10 -8.87
CA GLY A 148 11.74 9.41 -8.21
C GLY A 148 10.38 9.70 -7.61
N THR A 149 10.37 10.49 -6.53
CA THR A 149 9.12 10.87 -5.88
C THR A 149 8.50 12.07 -6.59
N LYS A 150 7.23 11.94 -6.94
CA LYS A 150 6.39 13.00 -7.46
C LYS A 150 5.41 13.49 -6.41
N ILE A 151 5.06 14.77 -6.49
CA ILE A 151 4.13 15.44 -5.61
C ILE A 151 3.01 16.09 -6.42
N ALA A 152 1.78 15.92 -5.99
CA ALA A 152 0.63 16.67 -6.47
C ALA A 152 -0.12 17.26 -5.26
N ALA A 153 -0.90 18.31 -5.49
CA ALA A 153 -1.72 18.91 -4.45
C ALA A 153 -3.10 19.30 -4.99
N TRP A 154 -4.09 19.22 -4.11
CA TRP A 154 -5.46 19.63 -4.41
C TRP A 154 -5.77 20.91 -3.66
N PHE A 155 -6.45 21.82 -4.34
CA PHE A 155 -6.77 23.15 -3.82
C PHE A 155 -8.25 23.46 -3.99
N ASN A 156 -8.90 23.92 -2.93
CA ASN A 156 -10.24 24.46 -3.02
C ASN A 156 -10.17 25.88 -3.60
N ASN A 157 -10.95 26.13 -4.65
CA ASN A 157 -10.99 27.37 -5.41
C ASN A 157 -12.30 28.11 -5.13
N TYR A 158 -12.34 28.81 -4.00
CA TYR A 158 -13.52 29.56 -3.57
C TYR A 158 -13.87 30.72 -4.50
N SER A 159 -12.86 31.35 -5.12
CA SER A 159 -13.07 32.45 -6.05
C SER A 159 -13.57 31.99 -7.43
N ARG A 160 -13.53 30.67 -7.71
CA ARG A 160 -13.85 30.07 -9.01
C ARG A 160 -13.09 30.71 -10.18
N GLU A 161 -11.90 31.21 -9.88
CA GLU A 161 -11.03 31.83 -10.87
C GLU A 161 -10.31 30.77 -11.70
N ASP A 162 -9.88 31.15 -12.90
CA ASP A 162 -8.99 30.34 -13.72
C ASP A 162 -7.57 30.40 -13.14
N ILE A 163 -7.27 29.48 -12.21
CA ILE A 163 -5.97 29.35 -11.55
C ILE A 163 -5.05 28.50 -12.43
N LYS A 164 -3.96 29.10 -12.91
CA LYS A 164 -3.01 28.46 -13.82
C LYS A 164 -1.88 27.74 -13.10
N ALA A 165 -1.42 28.32 -11.99
CA ALA A 165 -0.34 27.75 -11.19
C ALA A 165 -0.35 28.28 -9.74
N ILE A 166 0.17 27.48 -8.81
CA ILE A 166 0.39 27.84 -7.41
C ILE A 166 1.82 27.45 -7.05
N LYS A 167 2.60 28.41 -6.54
CA LYS A 167 3.92 28.17 -5.96
C LYS A 167 3.80 28.09 -4.43
N ALA A 168 4.25 27.01 -3.82
CA ALA A 168 4.17 26.80 -2.38
C ALA A 168 5.38 26.07 -1.80
N ASP A 169 5.63 26.31 -0.51
CA ASP A 169 6.48 25.44 0.29
C ASP A 169 5.60 24.37 0.96
N ILE A 170 6.11 23.15 1.10
CA ILE A 170 5.42 22.03 1.72
C ILE A 170 6.28 21.50 2.84
N GLU A 171 5.76 21.55 4.05
CA GLU A 171 6.38 21.00 5.24
C GLU A 171 5.74 19.65 5.53
N PHE A 172 6.58 18.63 5.70
CA PHE A 172 6.18 17.28 6.07
C PHE A 172 6.71 16.97 7.46
N VAL A 173 5.87 16.31 8.26
CA VAL A 173 6.28 15.69 9.52
C VAL A 173 6.25 14.19 9.32
N ASN A 174 7.30 13.48 9.74
CA ASN A 174 7.34 12.03 9.69
C ASN A 174 6.75 11.39 10.98
N ILE A 175 6.63 10.06 11.02
CA ILE A 175 6.14 9.32 12.20
C ILE A 175 7.01 9.47 13.45
N TYR A 176 8.26 9.92 13.31
CA TYR A 176 9.18 10.20 14.41
C TYR A 176 9.11 11.65 14.91
N GLY A 177 8.39 12.53 14.20
CA GLY A 177 8.27 13.95 14.51
C GLY A 177 9.30 14.84 13.80
N ASP A 178 10.16 14.30 12.94
CA ASP A 178 11.12 15.14 12.19
C ASP A 178 10.42 15.92 11.09
N ILE A 179 10.88 17.15 10.89
CA ILE A 179 10.34 18.08 9.91
C ILE A 179 11.23 18.11 8.66
N THR A 180 10.62 18.01 7.48
CA THR A 180 11.30 18.18 6.18
C THR A 180 10.50 19.16 5.33
N THR A 181 11.15 20.18 4.78
CA THR A 181 10.50 21.19 3.95
C THR A 181 10.95 21.10 2.50
N LEU A 182 10.01 20.99 1.58
CA LEU A 182 10.20 21.24 0.16
C LEU A 182 9.87 22.70 -0.13
N THR A 183 10.84 23.45 -0.69
CA THR A 183 10.67 24.87 -0.96
C THR A 183 10.35 25.14 -2.43
N GLY A 184 9.44 26.09 -2.68
CA GLY A 184 9.17 26.64 -3.99
C GLY A 184 8.60 25.66 -5.04
N VAL A 185 7.82 24.66 -4.62
CA VAL A 185 7.19 23.70 -5.51
C VAL A 185 6.11 24.40 -6.34
N ASP A 186 6.14 24.19 -7.66
CA ASP A 186 5.20 24.74 -8.61
C ASP A 186 4.13 23.70 -8.96
N PHE A 187 2.89 23.95 -8.53
CA PHE A 187 1.72 23.18 -8.88
C PHE A 187 1.03 23.83 -10.06
N VAL A 188 1.00 23.14 -11.20
CA VAL A 188 0.33 23.58 -12.42
C VAL A 188 -0.98 22.82 -12.62
N PHE A 189 -1.91 23.45 -13.33
CA PHE A 189 -3.23 22.89 -13.60
C PHE A 189 -3.47 22.94 -15.11
N ASP A 190 -4.04 21.87 -15.66
CA ASP A 190 -4.74 21.95 -16.94
C ASP A 190 -5.82 23.03 -16.88
N SER A 191 -6.22 23.60 -18.01
CA SER A 191 -7.26 24.64 -18.08
C SER A 191 -8.55 24.20 -17.37
N GLN A 192 -8.79 24.70 -16.16
CA GLN A 192 -9.79 24.20 -15.21
C GLN A 192 -10.78 25.32 -14.81
N ILE A 193 -11.39 25.95 -15.81
CA ILE A 193 -12.31 27.09 -15.61
C ILE A 193 -13.51 26.66 -14.74
N ASN A 194 -13.81 27.47 -13.71
CA ASN A 194 -15.01 27.36 -12.87
C ASN A 194 -15.09 26.06 -12.03
N LEU A 195 -13.97 25.38 -11.79
CA LEU A 195 -13.91 24.25 -10.86
C LEU A 195 -13.74 24.73 -9.42
N SER A 196 -14.54 24.17 -8.51
CA SER A 196 -14.43 24.42 -7.06
C SER A 196 -13.25 23.69 -6.42
N LEU A 197 -12.78 22.60 -7.04
CA LEU A 197 -11.63 21.82 -6.59
C LEU A 197 -10.65 21.66 -7.75
N LEU A 198 -9.45 22.21 -7.56
CA LEU A 198 -8.34 22.12 -8.50
C LEU A 198 -7.45 20.95 -8.10
N LYS A 199 -7.01 20.18 -9.10
CA LYS A 199 -6.06 19.08 -8.92
C LYS A 199 -4.87 19.36 -9.79
N SER A 200 -3.71 19.55 -9.16
CA SER A 200 -2.49 19.82 -9.91
C SER A 200 -2.02 18.58 -10.66
N ASP A 201 -1.20 18.80 -11.67
CA ASP A 201 -0.34 17.76 -12.19
C ASP A 201 0.67 17.33 -11.13
N TYR A 202 1.31 16.19 -11.39
CA TYR A 202 2.44 15.73 -10.61
C TYR A 202 3.70 16.52 -10.99
N ALA A 203 4.34 17.11 -9.99
CA ALA A 203 5.65 17.73 -10.09
C ALA A 203 6.73 16.80 -9.52
N ASP A 204 7.93 16.82 -10.08
CA ASP A 204 9.06 16.10 -9.51
C ASP A 204 9.49 16.74 -8.18
N CYS A 205 9.81 15.93 -7.18
CA CYS A 205 10.34 16.42 -5.92
C CYS A 205 11.49 15.57 -5.39
N LYS A 206 12.44 16.22 -4.72
CA LYS A 206 13.66 15.58 -4.19
C LYS A 206 13.41 14.87 -2.86
N LEU A 207 12.33 14.12 -2.75
CA LEU A 207 12.09 13.21 -1.63
C LEU A 207 12.54 11.79 -2.01
N PRO A 208 13.24 11.07 -1.14
CA PRO A 208 13.51 9.65 -1.37
C PRO A 208 12.23 8.83 -1.26
N ASP A 209 12.05 7.83 -2.12
CA ASP A 209 10.84 6.99 -2.17
C ASP A 209 10.51 6.31 -0.83
N LYS A 210 11.56 5.89 -0.10
CA LYS A 210 11.44 5.30 1.25
C LYS A 210 10.81 6.26 2.28
N TYR A 211 10.91 7.57 2.04
CA TYR A 211 10.40 8.60 2.94
C TYR A 211 8.89 8.77 2.83
N ILE A 212 8.31 8.49 1.66
CA ILE A 212 6.87 8.66 1.39
C ILE A 212 6.01 7.94 2.45
N LYS A 213 6.36 6.69 2.79
CA LYS A 213 5.61 5.87 3.76
C LYS A 213 5.73 6.34 5.21
N LEU A 214 6.75 7.15 5.51
CA LEU A 214 7.02 7.64 6.87
C LEU A 214 6.36 8.99 7.14
N ILE A 215 5.87 9.68 6.11
CA ILE A 215 5.22 10.98 6.28
C ILE A 215 3.83 10.77 6.89
N SER A 216 3.59 11.44 8.01
CA SER A 216 2.36 11.35 8.80
C SER A 216 1.45 12.56 8.59
N SER A 217 2.00 13.73 8.25
CA SER A 217 1.22 14.94 7.99
C SER A 217 1.92 15.91 7.05
N SER A 218 1.15 16.87 6.54
CA SER A 218 1.66 17.93 5.66
C SER A 218 1.07 19.29 6.03
N LYS A 219 1.86 20.35 5.88
CA LYS A 219 1.43 21.74 5.86
C LYS A 219 1.86 22.39 4.56
N VAL A 220 1.04 23.30 4.04
CA VAL A 220 1.30 23.99 2.77
C VAL A 220 1.32 25.50 3.00
N TYR A 221 2.37 26.14 2.51
CA TYR A 221 2.60 27.58 2.62
C TYR A 221 2.66 28.17 1.21
N ILE A 222 1.53 28.69 0.74
CA ILE A 222 1.41 29.31 -0.57
C ILE A 222 2.23 30.60 -0.58
N LYS A 223 3.09 30.75 -1.58
CA LYS A 223 3.88 31.97 -1.81
C LYS A 223 3.23 32.85 -2.85
N LYS A 224 2.84 32.25 -3.99
CA LYS A 224 2.25 32.96 -5.12
C LYS A 224 1.24 32.06 -5.85
N TYR A 225 0.29 32.67 -6.52
CA TYR A 225 -0.58 31.97 -7.47
C TYR A 225 -0.84 32.85 -8.69
N VAL A 226 -1.14 32.21 -9.81
CA VAL A 226 -1.34 32.83 -11.12
C VAL A 226 -2.78 32.63 -11.56
N THR A 227 -3.41 33.70 -12.00
CA THR A 227 -4.73 33.69 -12.62
C THR A 227 -4.65 34.20 -14.05
N SER A 228 -5.76 34.22 -14.78
CA SER A 228 -5.88 34.97 -16.04
C SER A 228 -5.65 36.49 -15.91
N ARG A 229 -5.84 37.07 -14.72
CA ARG A 229 -5.74 38.52 -14.45
C ARG A 229 -4.36 38.98 -13.97
N GLY A 230 -3.52 38.08 -13.48
CA GLY A 230 -2.20 38.42 -12.97
C GLY A 230 -1.62 37.41 -11.99
N VAL A 231 -0.48 37.79 -11.40
CA VAL A 231 0.25 37.02 -10.39
C VAL A 231 0.04 37.67 -9.02
N TYR A 232 -0.40 36.88 -8.05
CA TYR A 232 -0.70 37.34 -6.70
C TYR A 232 0.23 36.68 -5.70
N ALA A 233 0.72 37.46 -4.73
CA ALA A 233 1.46 36.93 -3.59
C ALA A 233 0.50 36.60 -2.44
N CYS A 234 0.74 35.49 -1.76
CA CYS A 234 0.04 35.15 -0.52
C CYS A 234 0.93 35.60 0.65
N GLY A 235 0.62 36.76 1.21
CA GLY A 235 1.40 37.38 2.29
C GLY A 235 0.87 37.10 3.70
N ASP A 236 -0.15 36.26 3.81
CA ASP A 236 -0.73 35.86 5.10
C ASP A 236 -0.07 34.60 5.62
N ASP A 237 -0.02 34.45 6.94
CA ASP A 237 0.33 33.18 7.57
C ASP A 237 -0.90 32.27 7.67
N PRO A 238 -0.76 30.98 7.35
CA PRO A 238 -1.85 30.03 7.50
C PRO A 238 -2.09 29.70 8.98
N ILE A 239 -3.30 29.27 9.30
CA ILE A 239 -3.72 28.82 10.61
C ILE A 239 -3.54 27.30 10.70
N ASP A 240 -2.86 26.85 11.75
CA ASP A 240 -2.69 25.42 12.03
C ASP A 240 -4.00 24.77 12.50
N ILE A 241 -4.20 23.52 12.09
CA ILE A 241 -5.34 22.71 12.49
C ILE A 241 -4.99 21.98 13.79
N ASN A 242 -5.70 22.33 14.85
CA ASN A 242 -5.54 21.71 16.16
C ASN A 242 -6.57 20.58 16.38
N LEU A 243 -6.51 19.56 15.51
CA LEU A 243 -7.31 18.34 15.60
C LEU A 243 -6.38 17.14 15.49
N SER A 244 -6.69 16.06 16.22
CA SER A 244 -5.98 14.79 16.02
C SER A 244 -6.23 14.28 14.58
N PRO A 245 -5.30 13.50 14.00
CA PRO A 245 -5.47 12.96 12.65
C PRO A 245 -6.79 12.20 12.45
N VAL A 246 -7.21 11.44 13.46
CA VAL A 246 -8.49 10.69 13.45
C VAL A 246 -9.69 11.64 13.36
N LYS A 247 -9.75 12.67 14.22
CA LYS A 247 -10.81 13.69 14.19
C LYS A 247 -10.84 14.44 12.88
N PHE A 248 -9.67 14.79 12.36
CA PHE A 248 -9.56 15.56 11.15
C PHE A 248 -10.03 14.76 9.93
N ASN A 249 -9.67 13.48 9.85
CA ASN A 249 -10.17 12.56 8.83
C ASN A 249 -11.71 12.43 8.89
N ALA A 250 -12.26 12.23 10.08
CA ALA A 250 -13.72 12.14 10.26
C ALA A 250 -14.43 13.41 9.81
N LEU A 251 -13.90 14.58 10.20
CA LEU A 251 -14.44 15.88 9.81
C LEU A 251 -14.47 16.05 8.29
N LYS A 252 -13.37 15.71 7.60
CA LYS A 252 -13.28 15.77 6.13
C LYS A 252 -14.29 14.85 5.46
N ASN A 253 -14.43 13.62 5.95
CA ASN A 253 -15.39 12.65 5.39
C ASN A 253 -16.84 13.11 5.58
N LYS A 254 -17.16 13.71 6.73
CA LYS A 254 -18.53 14.16 7.06
C LYS A 254 -18.90 15.48 6.40
N ARG A 255 -17.95 16.42 6.26
CA ARG A 255 -18.24 17.82 5.89
C ARG A 255 -17.62 18.28 4.56
N GLY A 256 -16.76 17.46 3.97
CA GLY A 256 -16.06 17.75 2.72
C GLY A 256 -14.58 18.10 2.92
N LEU A 257 -13.84 18.07 1.80
CA LEU A 257 -12.38 18.22 1.80
C LEU A 257 -11.87 19.57 2.30
N ASP A 258 -12.70 20.61 2.27
CA ASP A 258 -12.36 21.96 2.72
C ASP A 258 -12.66 22.19 4.21
N ALA A 259 -13.22 21.19 4.91
CA ALA A 259 -13.50 21.29 6.34
C ALA A 259 -12.21 21.23 7.18
N VAL A 260 -12.05 22.16 8.12
CA VAL A 260 -10.86 22.36 8.96
C VAL A 260 -11.21 22.67 10.42
N ALA A 261 -12.48 22.96 10.72
CA ALA A 261 -12.97 23.20 12.08
C ALA A 261 -14.38 22.61 12.28
N ASN A 262 -14.76 22.39 13.53
CA ASN A 262 -16.16 22.12 13.88
C ASN A 262 -16.97 23.43 13.88
N TYR A 263 -18.28 23.31 13.66
CA TYR A 263 -19.18 24.45 13.84
C TYR A 263 -19.24 24.84 15.31
N LYS A 264 -19.11 26.13 15.58
CA LYS A 264 -19.29 26.72 16.92
C LYS A 264 -19.89 28.12 16.79
N SER A 265 -20.67 28.53 17.77
CA SER A 265 -21.32 29.85 17.81
C SER A 265 -21.45 30.31 19.26
N ASP A 266 -21.13 31.56 19.53
CA ASP A 266 -21.36 32.22 20.82
C ASP A 266 -22.52 33.24 20.77
N GLY A 267 -23.20 33.33 19.62
CA GLY A 267 -24.29 34.26 19.35
C GLY A 267 -23.83 35.59 18.74
N LEU A 268 -22.57 36.00 18.97
CA LEU A 268 -21.97 37.19 18.35
C LEU A 268 -21.24 36.86 17.05
N VAL A 269 -20.67 35.66 16.97
CA VAL A 269 -20.02 35.12 15.78
C VAL A 269 -20.27 33.61 15.68
N TRP A 270 -20.05 33.06 14.49
CA TRP A 270 -20.03 31.61 14.29
C TRP A 270 -18.92 31.15 13.35
N THR A 271 -18.27 30.04 13.71
CA THR A 271 -17.22 29.43 12.89
C THR A 271 -17.82 28.40 11.95
N CYS A 272 -17.56 28.55 10.66
CA CYS A 272 -17.93 27.58 9.64
C CYS A 272 -16.96 26.40 9.64
N ASN A 273 -17.38 25.24 9.10
CA ASN A 273 -16.46 24.12 8.90
C ASN A 273 -15.23 24.46 8.03
N CYS A 274 -15.32 25.45 7.14
CA CYS A 274 -14.15 25.93 6.36
C CYS A 274 -13.15 26.77 7.19
N GLY A 275 -13.39 26.93 8.49
CA GLY A 275 -12.54 27.67 9.44
C GLY A 275 -12.79 29.17 9.48
N HIS A 276 -13.62 29.70 8.58
CA HIS A 276 -13.97 31.12 8.60
C HIS A 276 -14.94 31.46 9.74
N VAL A 277 -14.68 32.59 10.40
CA VAL A 277 -15.52 33.15 11.45
C VAL A 277 -16.41 34.21 10.84
N ASN A 278 -17.73 33.99 10.89
CA ASN A 278 -18.75 34.89 10.36
C ASN A 278 -19.38 35.68 11.50
N GLU A 279 -19.90 36.86 11.19
CA GLU A 279 -20.66 37.67 12.14
C GLU A 279 -21.99 37.01 12.54
N GLY A 280 -22.45 37.31 13.75
CA GLY A 280 -23.75 36.89 14.28
C GLY A 280 -24.88 37.44 13.42
N GLY A 281 -25.80 36.56 13.03
CA GLY A 281 -26.90 36.88 12.11
C GLY A 281 -26.61 36.61 10.64
N ALA A 282 -25.35 36.33 10.24
CA ALA A 282 -25.06 35.88 8.89
C ALA A 282 -25.62 34.46 8.65
N GLU A 283 -26.51 34.31 7.66
CA GLU A 283 -27.15 33.04 7.33
C GLU A 283 -26.22 32.07 6.59
N GLU A 284 -25.23 32.59 5.87
CA GLU A 284 -24.29 31.84 5.04
C GLU A 284 -22.84 32.22 5.33
N CYS A 285 -21.93 31.27 5.15
CA CYS A 285 -20.51 31.55 5.29
C CYS A 285 -19.99 32.37 4.11
N VAL A 286 -19.35 33.51 4.39
CA VAL A 286 -18.84 34.43 3.35
C VAL A 286 -17.78 33.79 2.43
N ILE A 287 -17.06 32.78 2.91
CA ILE A 287 -16.01 32.10 2.12
C ILE A 287 -16.57 30.93 1.32
N CYS A 288 -17.30 30.02 1.96
CA CYS A 288 -17.68 28.74 1.34
C CYS A 288 -19.16 28.64 0.94
N GLY A 289 -19.99 29.62 1.31
CA GLY A 289 -21.42 29.64 1.02
C GLY A 289 -22.26 28.61 1.78
N ARG A 290 -21.70 27.84 2.71
CA ARG A 290 -22.50 26.93 3.55
C ARG A 290 -23.46 27.72 4.43
N LYS A 291 -24.72 27.31 4.45
CA LYS A 291 -25.73 27.87 5.35
C LYS A 291 -25.46 27.45 6.79
N GLN A 292 -25.58 28.38 7.72
CA GLN A 292 -25.39 28.13 9.14
C GLN A 292 -26.35 27.06 9.66
N GLU A 293 -27.59 27.04 9.16
CA GLU A 293 -28.61 26.05 9.54
C GLU A 293 -28.18 24.61 9.19
N ASP A 294 -27.59 24.41 8.00
CA ASP A 294 -27.09 23.11 7.55
C ASP A 294 -25.93 22.59 8.42
N LEU A 295 -25.24 23.49 9.13
CA LEU A 295 -24.15 23.14 10.04
C LEU A 295 -24.64 22.76 11.43
N LYS A 296 -25.74 23.37 11.89
CA LYS A 296 -26.39 23.08 13.18
C LYS A 296 -26.95 21.65 13.23
N SER A 297 -27.26 21.04 12.09
CA SER A 297 -28.13 19.86 11.97
C SER A 297 -27.48 18.49 12.21
N THR A 298 -26.29 18.36 12.80
CA THR A 298 -25.56 17.06 12.71
C THR A 298 -24.80 16.55 13.92
N VAL A 299 -24.90 17.21 15.07
CA VAL A 299 -24.93 16.65 16.44
C VAL A 299 -25.40 17.83 17.30
N THR A 300 -26.62 17.79 17.86
CA THR A 300 -27.17 18.86 18.72
C THR A 300 -26.41 18.97 20.05
N PHE A 301 -25.73 17.90 20.43
CA PHE A 301 -24.95 17.80 21.65
C PHE A 301 -23.46 18.12 21.39
N ASP A 302 -23.00 19.24 21.94
CA ASP A 302 -21.56 19.52 22.04
C ASP A 302 -20.92 18.59 23.07
N TYR A 303 -20.22 17.57 22.57
CA TYR A 303 -19.59 16.54 23.40
C TYR A 303 -18.18 16.91 23.87
N GLU A 304 -17.60 17.99 23.37
CA GLU A 304 -16.22 18.39 23.71
C GLU A 304 -16.05 18.68 25.21
N PRO A 305 -16.95 19.43 25.90
CA PRO A 305 -16.85 19.65 27.34
C PRO A 305 -16.94 18.35 28.15
N MET A 306 -17.80 17.43 27.72
CA MET A 306 -17.93 16.12 28.36
C MET A 306 -16.63 15.31 28.24
N LEU A 307 -16.03 15.27 27.05
CA LEU A 307 -14.76 14.57 26.84
C LEU A 307 -13.61 15.23 27.62
N ALA A 308 -13.57 16.56 27.68
CA ALA A 308 -12.57 17.28 28.46
C ALA A 308 -12.65 16.94 29.96
N GLU A 309 -13.87 16.83 30.51
CA GLU A 309 -14.09 16.40 31.90
C GLU A 309 -13.74 14.92 32.10
N MET A 310 -14.06 14.05 31.14
CA MET A 310 -13.68 12.62 31.15
C MET A 310 -12.16 12.44 31.18
N GLN A 311 -11.41 13.28 30.46
CA GLN A 311 -9.95 13.24 30.43
C GLN A 311 -9.31 13.49 31.80
N THR A 312 -9.98 14.20 32.71
CA THR A 312 -9.45 14.44 34.06
C THR A 312 -9.66 13.26 35.03
N LYS A 313 -10.29 12.16 34.59
CA LYS A 313 -10.57 10.98 35.41
C LYS A 313 -9.49 9.92 35.26
N GLU A 314 -9.46 8.94 36.16
CA GLU A 314 -8.45 7.89 36.15
C GLU A 314 -9.03 6.54 35.69
N TYR A 315 -10.30 6.29 36.01
CA TYR A 315 -10.98 5.00 35.79
C TYR A 315 -12.28 5.13 34.98
N VAL A 316 -12.66 4.06 34.27
CA VAL A 316 -13.89 4.02 33.44
C VAL A 316 -15.15 4.25 34.27
N VAL A 317 -15.16 3.81 35.53
CA VAL A 317 -16.30 4.02 36.44
C VAL A 317 -16.60 5.51 36.65
N GLU A 318 -15.57 6.35 36.71
CA GLU A 318 -15.72 7.80 36.87
C GLU A 318 -16.21 8.45 35.58
N LEU A 319 -15.86 7.90 34.41
CA LEU A 319 -16.37 8.36 33.12
C LEU A 319 -17.89 8.17 33.04
N LYS A 320 -18.42 7.08 33.61
CA LYS A 320 -19.87 6.84 33.70
C LYS A 320 -20.56 7.94 34.50
N ASP A 321 -19.93 8.46 35.55
CA ASP A 321 -20.47 9.55 36.36
C ASP A 321 -20.42 10.90 35.62
N VAL A 322 -19.38 11.14 34.82
CA VAL A 322 -19.34 12.29 33.90
C VAL A 322 -20.49 12.16 32.89
N LEU A 323 -20.61 11.03 32.20
CA LEU A 323 -21.65 10.79 31.18
C LEU A 323 -23.06 11.04 31.73
N LYS A 324 -23.36 10.60 32.96
CA LYS A 324 -24.68 10.82 33.60
C LYS A 324 -25.11 12.29 33.62
N LYS A 325 -24.17 13.23 33.76
CA LYS A 325 -24.47 14.68 33.76
C LYS A 325 -24.99 15.17 32.42
N TYR A 326 -24.59 14.51 31.34
CA TYR A 326 -24.90 14.90 29.96
C TYR A 326 -25.97 14.01 29.31
N LEU A 327 -26.34 12.88 29.92
CA LEU A 327 -27.43 12.02 29.43
C LEU A 327 -28.72 12.78 29.07
N PRO A 328 -29.20 13.78 29.85
CA PRO A 328 -30.46 14.47 29.52
C PRO A 328 -30.44 15.23 28.18
N SER A 329 -29.27 15.70 27.74
CA SER A 329 -29.10 16.49 26.51
C SER A 329 -28.72 15.65 25.28
N LEU A 330 -28.57 14.34 25.44
CA LEU A 330 -28.23 13.41 24.35
C LEU A 330 -29.47 12.82 23.68
N ASP A 331 -29.38 12.47 22.40
CA ASP A 331 -30.44 11.72 21.70
C ASP A 331 -30.52 10.27 22.21
N ALA A 332 -31.73 9.69 22.22
CA ALA A 332 -31.98 8.35 22.77
C ALA A 332 -31.12 7.25 22.11
N SER A 333 -30.89 7.32 20.81
CA SER A 333 -30.05 6.37 20.05
C SER A 333 -28.57 6.44 20.45
N ILE A 334 -28.06 7.64 20.71
CA ILE A 334 -26.67 7.87 21.13
C ILE A 334 -26.49 7.44 22.58
N ARG A 335 -27.48 7.70 23.46
CA ARG A 335 -27.43 7.26 24.87
C ARG A 335 -27.19 5.76 25.01
N ILE A 336 -27.89 4.94 24.21
CA ILE A 336 -27.75 3.48 24.27
C ILE A 336 -26.32 3.05 23.92
N GLN A 337 -25.79 3.56 22.81
CA GLN A 337 -24.44 3.22 22.35
C GLN A 337 -23.36 3.68 23.34
N LEU A 338 -23.53 4.86 23.95
CA LEU A 338 -22.61 5.34 24.99
C LEU A 338 -22.63 4.45 26.23
N LEU A 339 -23.81 3.99 26.66
CA LEU A 339 -23.93 3.09 27.80
C LEU A 339 -23.29 1.73 27.51
N GLU A 340 -23.46 1.19 26.29
CA GLU A 340 -22.80 -0.04 25.86
C GLU A 340 -21.27 0.08 25.86
N ILE A 341 -20.74 1.20 25.35
CA ILE A 341 -19.31 1.49 25.37
C ILE A 341 -18.78 1.53 26.81
N MET A 342 -19.49 2.22 27.73
CA MET A 342 -19.12 2.31 29.14
C MET A 342 -19.15 0.95 29.85
N GLU A 343 -20.17 0.13 29.57
CA GLU A 343 -20.32 -1.19 30.17
C GLU A 343 -19.22 -2.14 29.70
N SER A 344 -18.96 -2.15 28.38
CA SER A 344 -17.85 -2.91 27.77
C SER A 344 -16.50 -2.50 28.33
N GLY A 345 -16.24 -1.19 28.42
CA GLY A 345 -15.03 -0.63 28.99
C GLY A 345 -14.82 -1.02 30.46
N SER A 346 -15.87 -0.92 31.27
CA SER A 346 -15.83 -1.32 32.69
C SER A 346 -15.52 -2.79 32.87
N GLN A 347 -16.09 -3.66 32.03
CA GLN A 347 -15.80 -5.10 32.05
C GLN A 347 -14.37 -5.41 31.62
N TYR A 348 -13.86 -4.71 30.62
CA TYR A 348 -12.49 -4.85 30.16
C TYR A 348 -11.51 -4.42 31.26
N GLU A 349 -11.73 -3.25 31.85
CA GLU A 349 -10.86 -2.67 32.87
C GLU A 349 -10.66 -3.60 34.08
N ARG A 350 -11.77 -4.21 34.55
CA ARG A 350 -11.75 -5.22 35.62
C ARG A 350 -10.93 -6.46 35.30
N LYS A 351 -10.80 -6.84 34.02
CA LYS A 351 -10.17 -8.09 33.59
C LYS A 351 -8.73 -7.89 33.11
N ARG A 352 -8.39 -6.73 32.56
CA ARG A 352 -7.17 -6.53 31.76
C ARG A 352 -6.40 -5.24 32.05
N GLY A 353 -6.84 -4.42 33.01
CA GLY A 353 -6.18 -3.16 33.37
C GLY A 353 -6.79 -1.94 32.68
N ASN A 354 -6.26 -0.76 32.97
CA ASN A 354 -6.85 0.54 32.63
C ASN A 354 -7.35 0.61 31.17
N ALA A 355 -8.62 0.99 31.00
CA ALA A 355 -9.29 1.09 29.70
C ALA A 355 -9.82 2.51 29.40
N LYS A 356 -9.48 3.49 30.24
CA LYS A 356 -9.96 4.88 30.15
C LYS A 356 -9.80 5.45 28.74
N ASP A 357 -8.57 5.47 28.23
CA ASP A 357 -8.27 6.15 26.97
C ASP A 357 -8.98 5.48 25.79
N THR A 358 -9.02 4.15 25.77
CA THR A 358 -9.77 3.37 24.77
C THR A 358 -11.27 3.64 24.82
N VAL A 359 -11.85 3.84 26.01
CA VAL A 359 -13.27 4.16 26.17
C VAL A 359 -13.55 5.57 25.68
N ILE A 360 -12.71 6.55 26.05
CA ILE A 360 -12.82 7.93 25.57
C ILE A 360 -12.74 7.99 24.04
N GLU A 361 -11.80 7.25 23.44
CA GLU A 361 -11.66 7.14 21.98
C GLU A 361 -12.93 6.56 21.33
N LYS A 362 -13.52 5.50 21.88
CA LYS A 362 -14.78 4.93 21.35
C LYS A 362 -15.95 5.89 21.44
N ILE A 363 -16.07 6.62 22.56
CA ILE A 363 -17.10 7.65 22.74
C ILE A 363 -16.92 8.74 21.70
N GLU A 364 -15.68 9.19 21.50
CA GLU A 364 -15.33 10.19 20.51
C GLU A 364 -15.65 9.72 19.08
N ASN A 365 -15.27 8.48 18.71
CA ASN A 365 -15.58 7.89 17.42
C ASN A 365 -17.10 7.81 17.16
N LEU A 366 -17.89 7.48 18.19
CA LEU A 366 -19.35 7.46 18.09
C LEU A 366 -19.91 8.84 17.70
N PHE A 367 -19.43 9.93 18.32
CA PHE A 367 -19.88 11.28 17.98
C PHE A 367 -19.37 11.76 16.61
N LEU A 368 -18.18 11.31 16.22
CA LEU A 368 -17.60 11.57 14.91
C LEU A 368 -18.28 10.77 13.79
N GLY A 369 -19.00 9.69 14.12
CA GLY A 369 -19.63 8.78 13.17
C GLY A 369 -18.61 7.88 12.45
N LEU A 370 -17.56 7.46 13.18
CA LEU A 370 -16.47 6.59 12.70
C LEU A 370 -16.71 5.12 12.99
#